data_AF-A0A1X7TXT3-F1
#
_entry.id   AF-A0A1X7TXT3-F1
#
_cell.length_a   1.000
_cell.length_b   1.000
_cell.length_c   1.000
_cell.angle_alpha   90.00
_cell.angle_beta   90.00
_cell.angle_gamma   90.00
#
_symmetry.space_group_name_H-M   'P 1'
#
loop_
_entity.id
_entity.type
_entity.pdbx_description
1 polymer ?
#
loop_
_entity_poly.entity_id
_entity_poly.type
_entity_poly.pdbx_seq_one_letter_code
_entity_poly.pdbx_strand_id
1 'polypeptide(L)'
;MAAELSITDLGDVISTLEKYEFAEHRWVELGLKLHISQPKLDAVGADNPLNAKARLRACLAHWLRWNYEVDKYGKPSMEKLAAAIKEMGLKHVASKILGETNGTTQGASTGSGGGGVAVTVTAETVERVKKELDKVLRENQVKIHGIFTETDETLNEIARQLNAVNIIGKPVQKNPTYEAMIGSFLSGINLKEDIEDIEEHSGKFFKALSNVEGPVSDAGNLIKKKWKKAVKDNCGLELNI
;
A
#
# COMPACT_ATOMS: atom_id res chain seq x y z
N MET A 1 -16.01 -11.33 15.60
CA MET A 1 -14.76 -12.05 15.27
C MET A 1 -13.78 -11.01 14.78
N ALA A 2 -12.64 -10.87 15.44
CA ALA A 2 -11.60 -9.95 15.01
C ALA A 2 -11.10 -10.36 13.62
N ALA A 3 -10.88 -9.39 12.72
CA ALA A 3 -10.25 -9.66 11.43
C ALA A 3 -8.84 -10.24 11.67
N GLU A 4 -8.60 -11.44 11.15
CA GLU A 4 -7.30 -12.12 11.26
C GLU A 4 -6.30 -11.42 10.33
N LEU A 5 -5.14 -11.07 10.87
CA LEU A 5 -4.03 -10.51 10.10
C LEU A 5 -3.02 -11.59 9.74
N SER A 6 -2.40 -11.44 8.59
CA SER A 6 -1.35 -12.29 8.04
C SER A 6 -0.19 -11.43 7.52
N ILE A 7 0.86 -12.09 7.02
CA ILE A 7 2.05 -11.39 6.51
C ILE A 7 1.77 -10.41 5.37
N THR A 8 0.67 -10.59 4.61
CA THR A 8 0.28 -9.66 3.54
C THR A 8 -0.13 -8.30 4.10
N ASP A 9 -0.62 -8.26 5.33
CA ASP A 9 -1.10 -7.06 6.01
C ASP A 9 0.05 -6.26 6.67
N LEU A 10 1.30 -6.74 6.55
CA LEU A 10 2.46 -6.08 7.14
C LEU A 10 2.58 -4.62 6.72
N GLY A 11 2.30 -4.31 5.45
CA GLY A 11 2.32 -2.95 4.94
C GLY A 11 1.28 -2.07 5.62
N ASP A 12 0.06 -2.57 5.80
CA ASP A 12 -1.04 -1.84 6.43
C ASP A 12 -0.84 -1.66 7.93
N VAL A 13 -0.31 -2.68 8.61
CA VAL A 13 0.04 -2.61 10.04
C VAL A 13 1.13 -1.56 10.28
N ILE A 14 2.18 -1.54 9.45
CA ILE A 14 3.25 -0.53 9.54
C ILE A 14 2.69 0.86 9.26
N SER A 15 1.92 1.02 8.18
CA SER A 15 1.31 2.31 7.80
C SER A 15 0.39 2.83 8.89
N THR A 16 -0.33 1.95 9.59
CA THR A 16 -1.20 2.32 10.71
C THR A 16 -0.40 2.81 11.91
N LEU A 17 0.68 2.12 12.26
CA LEU A 17 1.57 2.54 13.34
C LEU A 17 2.24 3.88 13.03
N GLU A 18 2.71 4.07 11.78
CA GLU A 18 3.30 5.34 11.32
C GLU A 18 2.28 6.48 11.33
N LYS A 19 1.05 6.24 10.83
CA LYS A 19 -0.05 7.21 10.83
C LYS A 19 -0.36 7.75 12.24
N TYR A 20 -0.19 6.92 13.25
CA TYR A 20 -0.43 7.27 14.65
C TYR A 20 0.85 7.53 15.43
N GLU A 21 1.94 7.83 14.73
CA GLU A 21 3.23 8.29 15.27
C GLU A 21 3.79 7.32 16.32
N PHE A 22 3.62 6.02 16.10
CA PHE A 22 4.20 5.00 16.96
C PHE A 22 5.72 5.11 16.94
N ALA A 23 6.31 5.18 18.12
CA ALA A 23 7.74 5.36 18.27
C ALA A 23 8.49 4.05 17.91
N GLU A 24 9.08 4.00 16.72
CA GLU A 24 9.73 2.81 16.15
C GLU A 24 10.80 2.18 17.06
N HIS A 25 11.49 2.98 17.87
CA HIS A 25 12.48 2.51 18.84
C HIS A 25 11.90 1.59 19.93
N ARG A 26 10.58 1.62 20.15
CA ARG A 26 9.86 0.77 21.12
C ARG A 26 9.47 -0.59 20.54
N TRP A 27 10.01 -0.98 19.39
CA TRP A 27 9.69 -2.26 18.75
C TRP A 27 9.96 -3.49 19.63
N VAL A 28 10.96 -3.48 20.51
CA VAL A 28 11.23 -4.59 21.45
C VAL A 28 10.10 -4.73 22.45
N GLU A 29 9.70 -3.60 23.06
CA GLU A 29 8.60 -3.56 24.02
C GLU A 29 7.29 -4.01 23.37
N LEU A 30 7.02 -3.55 22.15
CA LEU A 30 5.86 -4.00 21.36
C LEU A 30 5.93 -5.50 21.06
N GLY A 31 7.08 -6.01 20.62
CA GLY A 31 7.28 -7.43 20.33
C GLY A 31 6.99 -8.33 21.53
N LEU A 32 7.42 -7.93 22.73
CA LEU A 32 7.11 -8.64 23.97
C LEU A 32 5.61 -8.63 24.29
N LYS A 33 4.92 -7.49 24.07
CA LYS A 33 3.47 -7.38 24.22
C LYS A 33 2.68 -8.17 23.16
N LEU A 34 3.28 -8.43 22.01
CA LEU A 34 2.79 -9.34 20.99
C LEU A 34 3.18 -10.81 21.25
N HIS A 35 3.75 -11.10 22.43
CA HIS A 35 4.17 -12.44 22.88
C HIS A 35 5.27 -13.09 22.02
N ILE A 36 6.09 -12.28 21.35
CA ILE A 36 7.33 -12.75 20.73
C ILE A 36 8.38 -12.92 21.83
N SER A 37 9.09 -14.05 21.85
CA SER A 37 10.11 -14.31 22.86
C SER A 37 11.32 -13.38 22.70
N GLN A 38 11.94 -12.99 23.82
CA GLN A 38 13.13 -12.13 23.82
C GLN A 38 14.24 -12.62 22.88
N PRO A 39 14.60 -13.93 22.83
CA PRO A 39 15.64 -14.41 21.91
C PRO A 39 15.32 -14.15 20.43
N LYS A 40 14.04 -14.19 20.03
CA LYS A 40 13.63 -13.89 18.65
C LYS A 40 13.74 -12.40 18.35
N LEU A 41 13.44 -11.54 19.34
CA LEU A 41 13.63 -10.10 19.21
C LEU A 41 15.12 -9.75 19.13
N ASP A 42 15.97 -10.39 19.95
CA ASP A 42 17.42 -10.18 19.90
C ASP A 42 18.00 -10.53 18.53
N ALA A 43 17.55 -11.63 17.91
CA ALA A 43 17.91 -12.01 16.54
C ALA A 43 17.50 -10.93 15.52
N VAL A 44 16.25 -10.44 15.59
CA VAL A 44 15.77 -9.33 14.74
C VAL A 44 16.63 -8.07 14.91
N GLY A 45 17.05 -7.78 16.15
CA GLY A 45 17.89 -6.64 16.49
C GLY A 45 19.32 -6.74 15.94
N ALA A 46 19.88 -7.95 15.95
CA ALA A 46 21.22 -8.28 15.44
C ALA A 46 21.28 -8.21 13.90
N ASP A 47 20.24 -8.67 13.20
CA ASP A 47 20.16 -8.65 11.74
C ASP A 47 20.03 -7.23 11.16
N ASN A 48 19.58 -6.26 11.97
CA ASN A 48 19.27 -4.89 11.52
C ASN A 48 19.90 -3.83 12.43
N PRO A 49 21.24 -3.72 12.54
CA PRO A 49 21.92 -3.03 13.63
C PRO A 49 21.66 -1.51 13.74
N LEU A 50 21.28 -0.84 12.65
CA LEU A 50 21.24 0.64 12.57
C LEU A 50 19.88 1.23 12.20
N ASN A 51 18.82 0.42 12.06
CA ASN A 51 17.54 0.92 11.55
C ASN A 51 16.35 0.45 12.43
N ALA A 52 15.84 1.35 13.27
CA ALA A 52 14.68 1.11 14.13
C ALA A 52 13.42 0.74 13.33
N LYS A 53 13.19 1.39 12.19
CA LYS A 53 12.11 1.07 11.26
C LYS A 53 12.23 -0.35 10.70
N ALA A 54 13.43 -0.75 10.30
CA ALA A 54 13.69 -2.10 9.80
C ALA A 54 13.45 -3.17 10.89
N ARG A 55 13.85 -2.88 12.14
CA ARG A 55 13.61 -3.75 13.30
C ARG A 55 12.12 -3.86 13.64
N LEU A 56 11.39 -2.75 13.63
CA LEU A 56 9.94 -2.74 13.81
C LEU A 56 9.25 -3.57 12.72
N ARG A 57 9.63 -3.36 11.45
CA ARG A 57 9.11 -4.12 10.31
C ARG A 57 9.36 -5.62 10.46
N ALA A 58 10.57 -6.02 10.83
CA ALA A 58 10.92 -7.43 11.04
C ALA A 58 10.15 -8.02 12.23
N CYS A 59 10.05 -7.30 13.35
CA CYS A 59 9.26 -7.70 14.51
C CYS A 59 7.79 -8.00 14.14
N LEU A 60 7.16 -7.09 13.40
CA LEU A 60 5.78 -7.26 12.93
C LEU A 60 5.66 -8.41 11.91
N ALA A 61 6.65 -8.60 11.04
CA ALA A 61 6.68 -9.72 10.12
C ALA A 61 6.75 -11.07 10.84
N HIS A 62 7.51 -11.16 11.94
CA HIS A 62 7.55 -12.35 12.79
C HIS A 62 6.18 -12.64 13.43
N TRP A 63 5.53 -11.61 13.97
CA TRP A 63 4.19 -11.76 14.55
C TRP A 63 3.17 -12.20 13.50
N LEU A 64 3.13 -11.56 12.34
CA LEU A 64 2.18 -11.86 11.26
C LEU A 64 2.41 -13.22 10.57
N ARG A 65 3.61 -13.79 10.67
CA ARG A 65 3.94 -15.15 10.24
C ARG A 65 3.63 -16.23 11.28
N TRP A 66 3.03 -15.85 12.41
CA TRP A 66 2.74 -16.73 13.54
C TRP A 66 3.99 -17.34 14.19
N ASN A 67 5.12 -16.63 14.14
CA ASN A 67 6.37 -17.06 14.76
C ASN A 67 6.37 -16.82 16.29
N TYR A 68 5.26 -17.11 16.97
CA TYR A 68 5.05 -17.03 18.42
C TYR A 68 4.11 -18.17 18.87
N GLU A 69 3.77 -18.27 20.16
CA GLU A 69 2.87 -19.31 20.67
C GLU A 69 1.40 -19.03 20.29
N VAL A 70 1.07 -19.19 19.00
CA VAL A 70 -0.26 -18.87 18.44
C VAL A 70 -1.39 -19.68 19.08
N ASP A 71 -1.14 -20.91 19.50
CA ASP A 71 -2.15 -21.76 20.16
C ASP A 71 -2.60 -21.19 21.51
N LYS A 72 -1.70 -20.48 22.20
CA LYS A 72 -1.95 -19.90 23.52
C LYS A 72 -2.53 -18.49 23.45
N TYR A 73 -2.03 -17.67 22.53
CA TYR A 73 -2.40 -16.24 22.44
C TYR A 73 -3.34 -15.93 21.25
N GLY A 74 -3.65 -16.93 20.43
CA GLY A 74 -4.48 -16.85 19.23
C GLY A 74 -3.82 -16.07 18.09
N LYS A 75 -4.47 -16.09 16.92
CA LYS A 75 -3.97 -15.45 15.68
C LYS A 75 -3.86 -13.91 15.74
N PRO A 76 -2.98 -13.28 14.94
CA PRO A 76 -2.85 -11.83 14.87
C PRO A 76 -4.14 -11.14 14.46
N SER A 77 -4.44 -9.97 15.04
CA SER A 77 -5.57 -9.12 14.67
C SER A 77 -5.29 -7.66 15.05
N MET A 78 -5.97 -6.70 14.41
CA MET A 78 -5.86 -5.29 14.79
C MET A 78 -6.26 -5.04 16.25
N GLU A 79 -7.20 -5.83 16.78
CA GLU A 79 -7.59 -5.79 18.19
C GLU A 79 -6.44 -6.16 19.13
N LYS A 80 -5.68 -7.21 18.80
CA LYS A 80 -4.51 -7.62 19.59
C LYS A 80 -3.37 -6.64 19.49
N LEU A 81 -3.16 -6.05 18.31
CA LEU A 81 -2.19 -4.97 18.13
C LEU A 81 -2.57 -3.76 19.00
N ALA A 82 -3.83 -3.33 18.96
CA ALA A 82 -4.32 -2.24 19.79
C ALA A 82 -4.22 -2.56 21.28
N ALA A 83 -4.55 -3.78 21.70
CA ALA A 83 -4.40 -4.22 23.09
C ALA A 83 -2.94 -4.15 23.55
N ALA A 84 -2.00 -4.68 22.75
CA ALA A 84 -0.57 -4.60 23.04
C ALA A 84 -0.08 -3.15 23.20
N ILE A 85 -0.49 -2.26 22.30
CA ILE A 85 -0.16 -0.82 22.33
C ILE A 85 -0.79 -0.12 23.54
N LYS A 86 -2.02 -0.50 23.92
CA LYS A 86 -2.70 0.01 25.12
C LYS A 86 -1.94 -0.38 26.39
N GLU A 87 -1.42 -1.60 26.46
CA GLU A 87 -0.60 -2.09 27.57
C GLU A 87 0.76 -1.39 27.67
N MET A 88 1.30 -0.90 26.56
CA MET A 88 2.50 -0.04 26.52
C MET A 88 2.23 1.41 27.00
N GLY A 89 1.00 1.71 27.43
CA GLY A 89 0.58 3.05 27.86
C GLY A 89 0.14 3.97 26.72
N LEU A 90 0.18 3.53 25.46
CA LEU A 90 -0.19 4.30 24.27
C LEU A 90 -1.69 4.21 23.98
N LYS A 91 -2.53 4.49 24.98
CA LYS A 91 -4.00 4.33 24.91
C LYS A 91 -4.63 5.09 23.73
N HIS A 92 -4.13 6.28 23.44
CA HIS A 92 -4.61 7.11 22.32
C HIS A 92 -4.35 6.46 20.95
N VAL A 93 -3.18 5.84 20.76
CA VAL A 93 -2.83 5.12 19.53
C VAL A 93 -3.72 3.88 19.38
N ALA A 94 -3.92 3.13 20.47
CA ALA A 94 -4.78 1.95 20.49
C ALA A 94 -6.25 2.27 20.12
N SER A 95 -6.84 3.31 20.68
CA SER A 95 -8.21 3.73 20.34
C SER A 95 -8.36 4.13 18.87
N LYS A 96 -7.34 4.80 18.31
CA LYS A 96 -7.33 5.17 16.90
C LYS A 96 -7.20 3.96 15.95
N ILE A 97 -6.49 2.91 16.37
CA ILE A 97 -6.39 1.65 15.61
C ILE A 97 -7.74 0.93 15.56
N LEU A 98 -8.49 0.95 16.67
CA LEU A 98 -9.81 0.31 16.77
C LEU A 98 -10.95 1.12 16.13
N GLY A 99 -10.67 2.36 15.69
CA GLY A 99 -11.71 3.25 15.17
C GLY A 99 -12.70 3.72 16.25
N GLU A 100 -12.36 3.57 17.54
CA GLU A 100 -13.18 4.05 18.64
C GLU A 100 -13.00 5.57 18.77
N THR A 101 -13.87 6.31 18.09
CA THR A 101 -14.07 7.74 18.37
C THR A 101 -14.75 7.87 19.73
N ASN A 102 -14.05 8.42 20.72
CA ASN A 102 -14.64 8.77 22.00
C ASN A 102 -15.82 9.75 21.78
N GLY A 103 -17.03 9.29 22.09
CA GLY A 103 -18.24 10.13 22.13
C GLY A 103 -19.14 9.71 23.28
N THR A 104 -19.00 10.38 24.42
CA THR A 104 -19.94 10.31 25.54
C THR A 104 -21.12 11.27 25.25
N THR A 105 -22.35 10.72 25.33
CA THR A 105 -23.66 11.36 25.64
C THR A 105 -24.54 11.94 24.50
N GLN A 106 -25.68 11.24 24.33
CA GLN A 106 -27.08 11.64 24.02
C GLN A 106 -27.42 12.79 23.05
N GLY A 107 -28.38 12.48 22.17
CA GLY A 107 -29.29 13.48 21.58
C GLY A 107 -30.01 12.93 20.36
N ALA A 108 -31.28 12.58 20.50
CA ALA A 108 -32.15 12.09 19.44
C ALA A 108 -32.37 13.13 18.32
N SER A 109 -32.61 12.63 17.09
CA SER A 109 -33.74 12.99 16.18
C SER A 109 -33.32 13.02 14.70
N THR A 110 -33.88 12.07 13.96
CA THR A 110 -34.60 12.18 12.67
C THR A 110 -34.12 13.19 11.59
N GLY A 111 -33.84 12.68 10.39
CA GLY A 111 -33.83 13.50 9.18
C GLY A 111 -33.34 12.77 7.93
N SER A 112 -34.27 12.24 7.14
CA SER A 112 -34.08 11.74 5.78
C SER A 112 -33.71 12.88 4.81
N GLY A 113 -32.83 12.63 3.84
CA GLY A 113 -32.57 13.55 2.74
C GLY A 113 -31.45 13.06 1.83
N GLY A 114 -31.82 12.51 0.66
CA GLY A 114 -30.88 12.17 -0.39
C GLY A 114 -30.15 13.40 -0.91
N GLY A 115 -28.84 13.30 -0.99
CA GLY A 115 -27.97 14.26 -1.66
C GLY A 115 -26.72 13.50 -2.08
N GLY A 116 -26.42 13.48 -3.38
CA GLY A 116 -25.14 12.96 -3.86
C GLY A 116 -24.03 13.64 -3.07
N VAL A 117 -23.31 12.85 -2.28
CA VAL A 117 -22.16 13.34 -1.55
C VAL A 117 -21.15 13.72 -2.63
N ALA A 118 -20.97 15.02 -2.87
CA ALA A 118 -19.79 15.49 -3.57
C ALA A 118 -18.61 14.98 -2.74
N VAL A 119 -17.96 13.93 -3.24
CA VAL A 119 -16.74 13.39 -2.63
C VAL A 119 -15.75 14.53 -2.62
N THR A 120 -15.61 15.21 -1.49
CA THR A 120 -14.51 16.15 -1.28
C THR A 120 -13.23 15.35 -1.39
N VAL A 121 -12.46 15.61 -2.45
CA VAL A 121 -11.14 14.99 -2.66
C VAL A 121 -10.23 15.47 -1.53
N THR A 122 -9.93 14.58 -0.59
CA THR A 122 -8.98 14.82 0.50
C THR A 122 -7.67 14.10 0.22
N ALA A 123 -6.61 14.44 0.96
CA ALA A 123 -5.35 13.70 0.92
C ALA A 123 -5.53 12.18 1.19
N GLU A 124 -6.51 11.82 2.02
CA GLU A 124 -6.86 10.40 2.26
C GLU A 124 -7.47 9.74 1.01
N THR A 125 -8.22 10.48 0.20
CA THR A 125 -8.74 9.98 -1.09
C THR A 125 -7.62 9.78 -2.10
N VAL A 126 -6.66 10.70 -2.19
CA VAL A 126 -5.48 10.57 -3.04
C VAL A 126 -4.68 9.32 -2.69
N GLU A 127 -4.45 9.08 -1.40
CA GLU A 127 -3.72 7.90 -0.94
C GLU A 127 -4.48 6.59 -1.23
N ARG A 128 -5.81 6.58 -1.06
CA ARG A 128 -6.63 5.42 -1.45
C ARG A 128 -6.54 5.13 -2.94
N VAL A 129 -6.58 6.16 -3.79
CA VAL A 129 -6.42 6.01 -5.23
C VAL A 129 -5.05 5.38 -5.54
N LYS A 130 -3.94 5.92 -5.01
CA LYS A 130 -2.59 5.34 -5.21
C LYS A 130 -2.53 3.85 -4.85
N LYS A 131 -3.14 3.46 -3.72
CA LYS A 131 -3.21 2.07 -3.27
C LYS A 131 -3.98 1.18 -4.25
N GLU A 132 -5.10 1.63 -4.77
CA GLU A 132 -5.87 0.87 -5.78
C GLU A 132 -5.10 0.72 -7.09
N LEU A 133 -4.36 1.74 -7.52
CA LEU A 133 -3.50 1.67 -8.71
C LEU A 133 -2.40 0.61 -8.56
N ASP A 134 -1.66 0.65 -7.45
CA ASP A 134 -0.61 -0.31 -7.10
C ASP A 134 -1.16 -1.74 -6.99
N LYS A 135 -2.28 -1.92 -6.27
CA LYS A 135 -2.95 -3.21 -6.12
C LYS A 135 -3.29 -3.84 -7.46
N VAL A 136 -3.93 -3.10 -8.37
CA VAL A 136 -4.30 -3.62 -9.69
C VAL A 136 -3.05 -4.01 -10.49
N LEU A 137 -1.95 -3.25 -10.41
CA LEU A 137 -0.71 -3.65 -11.07
C LEU A 137 -0.19 -4.98 -10.52
N ARG A 138 -0.16 -5.16 -9.19
CA ARG A 138 0.28 -6.41 -8.54
C ARG A 138 -0.57 -7.61 -8.94
N GLU A 139 -1.89 -7.48 -8.92
CA GLU A 139 -2.83 -8.54 -9.31
C GLU A 139 -2.65 -8.98 -10.78
N ASN A 140 -2.06 -8.13 -11.62
CA ASN A 140 -1.83 -8.41 -13.03
C ASN A 140 -0.34 -8.59 -13.37
N GLN A 141 0.55 -8.52 -12.37
CA GLN A 141 2.01 -8.47 -12.58
C GLN A 141 2.51 -9.62 -13.44
N VAL A 142 2.10 -10.86 -13.15
CA VAL A 142 2.54 -12.05 -13.90
C VAL A 142 2.21 -11.93 -15.39
N LYS A 143 1.01 -11.46 -15.72
CA LYS A 143 0.56 -11.30 -17.12
C LYS A 143 1.30 -10.17 -17.82
N ILE A 144 1.40 -9.01 -17.17
CA ILE A 144 2.06 -7.84 -17.76
C ILE A 144 3.55 -8.12 -17.94
N HIS A 145 4.19 -8.77 -16.96
CA HIS A 145 5.60 -9.15 -17.02
C HIS A 145 5.86 -9.99 -18.25
N GLY A 146 5.12 -11.09 -18.45
CA GLY A 146 5.28 -11.95 -19.62
C GLY A 146 5.12 -11.23 -20.96
N ILE A 147 4.22 -10.24 -21.04
CA ILE A 147 4.02 -9.42 -22.25
C ILE A 147 5.19 -8.45 -22.45
N PHE A 148 5.64 -7.77 -21.40
CA PHE A 148 6.70 -6.76 -21.49
C PHE A 148 8.05 -7.39 -21.79
N THR A 149 8.26 -8.62 -21.32
CA THR A 149 9.51 -9.38 -21.45
C THR A 149 9.40 -10.48 -22.50
N GLU A 150 8.45 -10.40 -23.44
CA GLU A 150 8.31 -11.40 -24.50
C GLU A 150 9.58 -11.48 -25.36
N THR A 151 10.15 -10.33 -25.70
CA THR A 151 11.44 -10.18 -26.37
C THR A 151 12.19 -8.96 -25.84
N ASP A 152 13.51 -8.94 -26.04
CA ASP A 152 14.33 -7.77 -25.73
C ASP A 152 13.90 -6.54 -26.58
N GLU A 153 13.44 -6.74 -27.82
CA GLU A 153 12.95 -5.66 -28.68
C GLU A 153 11.70 -5.01 -28.10
N THR A 154 10.72 -5.82 -27.66
CA THR A 154 9.51 -5.35 -26.99
C THR A 154 9.85 -4.57 -25.73
N LEU A 155 10.74 -5.11 -24.88
CA LEU A 155 11.15 -4.48 -23.63
C LEU A 155 11.85 -3.13 -23.87
N ASN A 156 12.75 -3.07 -24.86
CA ASN A 156 13.46 -1.86 -25.24
C ASN A 156 12.53 -0.79 -25.84
N GLU A 157 11.56 -1.18 -26.66
CA GLU A 157 10.61 -0.22 -27.24
C GLU A 157 9.69 0.37 -26.17
N ILE A 158 9.20 -0.43 -25.22
CA ILE A 158 8.45 0.07 -24.05
C ILE A 158 9.30 1.10 -23.29
N ALA A 159 10.56 0.76 -23.00
CA ALA A 159 11.45 1.67 -22.28
C ALA A 159 11.69 2.98 -23.05
N ARG A 160 11.83 2.91 -24.38
CA ARG A 160 11.97 4.10 -25.23
C ARG A 160 10.73 4.99 -25.17
N GLN A 161 9.54 4.40 -25.28
CA GLN A 161 8.27 5.14 -25.20
C GLN A 161 8.06 5.76 -23.82
N LEU A 162 8.33 5.02 -22.75
CA LEU A 162 8.22 5.52 -21.38
C LEU A 162 9.23 6.64 -21.07
N ASN A 163 10.42 6.59 -21.65
CA ASN A 163 11.39 7.68 -21.51
C ASN A 163 10.94 8.94 -22.26
N ALA A 164 10.35 8.78 -23.45
CA ALA A 164 9.85 9.90 -24.26
C ALA A 164 8.76 10.72 -23.55
N VAL A 165 8.00 10.09 -22.66
CA VAL A 165 6.99 10.74 -21.81
C VAL A 165 7.48 11.06 -20.39
N ASN A 166 8.79 10.93 -20.13
CA ASN A 166 9.43 11.18 -18.83
C ASN A 166 8.92 10.32 -17.66
N ILE A 167 8.39 9.13 -17.93
CA ILE A 167 8.03 8.15 -16.88
C ILE A 167 9.28 7.46 -16.33
N ILE A 168 10.27 7.19 -17.20
CA ILE A 168 11.55 6.59 -16.79
C ILE A 168 12.72 7.48 -17.17
N GLY A 169 13.79 7.43 -16.37
CA GLY A 169 15.05 8.11 -16.66
C GLY A 169 15.91 7.36 -17.67
N LYS A 170 16.91 8.06 -18.24
CA LYS A 170 17.90 7.50 -19.17
C LYS A 170 18.61 6.22 -18.67
N PRO A 171 18.95 6.07 -17.36
CA PRO A 171 19.56 4.83 -16.87
C PRO A 171 18.66 3.61 -17.05
N VAL A 172 17.37 3.74 -16.74
CA VAL A 172 16.39 2.66 -16.90
C VAL A 172 16.13 2.38 -18.37
N GLN A 173 16.13 3.40 -19.23
CA GLN A 173 16.03 3.21 -20.68
C GLN A 173 17.20 2.41 -21.25
N LYS A 174 18.42 2.64 -20.77
CA LYS A 174 19.64 1.97 -21.27
C LYS A 174 19.74 0.50 -20.85
N ASN A 175 19.17 0.16 -19.70
CA ASN A 175 19.18 -1.21 -19.18
C ASN A 175 17.80 -1.54 -18.61
N PRO A 176 16.80 -1.73 -19.50
CA PRO A 176 15.42 -1.87 -19.07
C PRO A 176 15.19 -3.21 -18.40
N THR A 177 14.44 -3.16 -17.31
CA THR A 177 13.82 -4.33 -16.71
C THR A 177 12.38 -3.97 -16.41
N TYR A 178 11.49 -4.97 -16.42
CA TYR A 178 10.10 -4.77 -16.02
C TYR A 178 10.00 -4.05 -14.66
N GLU A 179 10.75 -4.55 -13.66
CA GLU A 179 10.74 -4.00 -12.30
C GLU A 179 11.22 -2.55 -12.23
N ALA A 180 12.28 -2.18 -12.98
CA ALA A 180 12.77 -0.80 -12.98
C ALA A 180 11.80 0.17 -13.67
N MET A 181 11.12 -0.27 -14.73
CA MET A 181 10.14 0.57 -15.43
C MET A 181 8.89 0.79 -14.59
N ILE A 182 8.31 -0.28 -14.05
CA ILE A 182 7.13 -0.21 -13.18
C ILE A 182 7.46 0.52 -11.87
N GLY A 183 8.63 0.27 -11.29
CA GLY A 183 9.10 0.95 -10.10
C GLY A 183 9.28 2.46 -10.30
N SER A 184 9.82 2.89 -11.45
CA SER A 184 9.93 4.31 -11.80
C SER A 184 8.56 4.97 -11.96
N PHE A 185 7.64 4.29 -12.65
CA PHE A 185 6.26 4.75 -12.79
C PHE A 185 5.57 4.94 -11.43
N LEU A 186 5.60 3.92 -10.56
CA LEU A 186 4.99 3.94 -9.23
C LEU A 186 5.63 4.99 -8.31
N SER A 187 6.94 5.18 -8.40
CA SER A 187 7.63 6.25 -7.67
C SER A 187 7.09 7.62 -8.10
N GLY A 188 6.87 7.83 -9.40
CA GLY A 188 6.25 9.05 -9.93
C GLY A 188 4.81 9.26 -9.43
N ILE A 189 3.99 8.21 -9.39
CA ILE A 189 2.63 8.26 -8.82
C ILE A 189 2.65 8.64 -7.33
N ASN A 190 3.56 8.05 -6.55
CA ASN A 190 3.61 8.28 -5.11
C ASN A 190 3.96 9.72 -4.74
N LEU A 191 4.67 10.44 -5.61
CA LEU A 191 5.01 11.86 -5.44
C LEU A 191 3.83 12.81 -5.72
N LYS A 192 2.73 12.32 -6.28
CA LYS A 192 1.58 13.16 -6.65
C LYS A 192 0.70 13.48 -5.44
N GLU A 193 0.27 14.72 -5.29
CA GLU A 193 -0.51 15.17 -4.12
C GLU A 193 -2.01 15.30 -4.40
N ASP A 194 -2.41 15.32 -5.67
CA ASP A 194 -3.78 15.42 -6.13
C ASP A 194 -4.12 14.41 -7.23
N ILE A 195 -5.42 14.29 -7.52
CA ILE A 195 -5.93 13.31 -8.48
C ILE A 195 -5.60 13.70 -9.92
N GLU A 196 -5.58 14.99 -10.26
CA GLU A 196 -5.32 15.47 -11.62
C GLU A 196 -3.88 15.10 -12.03
N ASP A 197 -2.93 15.28 -11.12
CA ASP A 197 -1.53 14.91 -11.29
C ASP A 197 -1.33 13.38 -11.43
N ILE A 198 -2.13 12.58 -10.70
CA ILE A 198 -2.16 11.11 -10.83
C ILE A 198 -2.70 10.72 -12.20
N GLU A 199 -3.79 11.37 -12.64
CA GLU A 199 -4.40 11.12 -13.94
C GLU A 199 -3.45 11.50 -15.09
N GLU A 200 -2.79 12.65 -15.02
CA GLU A 200 -1.83 13.09 -16.02
C GLU A 200 -0.66 12.09 -16.13
N HIS A 201 -0.07 11.70 -15.00
CA HIS A 201 1.05 10.76 -14.96
C HIS A 201 0.65 9.35 -15.44
N SER A 202 -0.54 8.88 -15.05
CA SER A 202 -1.13 7.62 -15.52
C SER A 202 -1.43 7.66 -17.02
N GLY A 203 -1.98 8.77 -17.52
CA GLY A 203 -2.27 8.98 -18.93
C GLY A 203 -1.01 8.94 -19.79
N LYS A 204 0.09 9.54 -19.33
CA LYS A 204 1.40 9.44 -19.98
C LYS A 204 1.88 8.00 -20.08
N PHE A 205 1.75 7.22 -19.01
CA PHE A 205 2.09 5.80 -19.00
C PHE A 205 1.28 5.00 -20.03
N PHE A 206 -0.05 5.14 -20.04
CA PHE A 206 -0.88 4.42 -21.01
C PHE A 206 -0.66 4.88 -22.45
N LYS A 207 -0.40 6.17 -22.67
CA LYS A 207 -0.04 6.70 -23.99
C LYS A 207 1.25 6.06 -24.52
N ALA A 208 2.25 5.89 -23.66
CA ALA A 208 3.49 5.22 -24.02
C ALA A 208 3.25 3.75 -24.41
N LEU A 209 2.44 3.02 -23.63
CA LEU A 209 2.10 1.63 -23.96
C LEU A 209 1.31 1.51 -25.26
N SER A 210 0.40 2.44 -25.55
CA SER A 210 -0.36 2.42 -26.81
C SER A 210 0.50 2.64 -28.05
N ASN A 211 1.63 3.34 -27.91
CA ASN A 211 2.55 3.60 -29.02
C ASN A 211 3.42 2.38 -29.41
N VAL A 212 3.50 1.36 -28.57
CA VAL A 212 4.23 0.10 -28.88
C VAL A 212 3.40 -0.83 -29.77
N GLU A 213 2.06 -0.63 -29.80
CA GLU A 213 1.08 -1.46 -30.50
C GLU A 213 1.02 -2.92 -29.99
N GLY A 214 0.15 -3.74 -30.58
CA GLY A 214 0.03 -5.17 -30.28
C GLY A 214 -0.32 -5.53 -28.82
N PRO A 215 0.17 -6.67 -28.29
CA PRO A 215 -0.14 -7.15 -26.95
C PRO A 215 0.18 -6.17 -25.82
N VAL A 216 1.15 -5.27 -26.02
CA VAL A 216 1.52 -4.23 -25.04
C VAL A 216 0.40 -3.18 -24.92
N SER A 217 -0.16 -2.76 -26.05
CA SER A 217 -1.31 -1.83 -26.08
C SER A 217 -2.54 -2.47 -25.42
N ASP A 218 -2.80 -3.75 -25.70
CA ASP A 218 -3.89 -4.51 -25.07
C ASP A 218 -3.71 -4.64 -23.56
N ALA A 219 -2.48 -4.91 -23.10
CA ALA A 219 -2.15 -4.93 -21.68
C ALA A 219 -2.40 -3.57 -21.02
N GLY A 220 -1.95 -2.47 -21.65
CA GLY A 220 -2.22 -1.12 -21.19
C GLY A 220 -3.71 -0.83 -21.05
N ASN A 221 -4.51 -1.19 -22.06
CA ASN A 221 -5.96 -1.02 -22.05
C ASN A 221 -6.67 -1.86 -20.97
N LEU A 222 -6.20 -3.09 -20.72
CA LEU A 222 -6.72 -3.93 -19.65
C LEU A 222 -6.51 -3.27 -18.28
N ILE A 223 -5.29 -2.80 -18.01
CA ILE A 223 -4.96 -2.16 -16.72
C ILE A 223 -5.73 -0.85 -16.56
N LYS A 224 -5.79 -0.03 -17.61
CA LYS A 224 -6.59 1.19 -17.64
C LYS A 224 -8.05 0.94 -17.25
N LYS A 225 -8.69 -0.09 -17.83
CA LYS A 225 -10.08 -0.47 -17.48
C LYS A 225 -10.20 -0.94 -16.04
N LYS A 226 -9.25 -1.74 -15.56
CA LYS A 226 -9.25 -2.24 -14.17
C LYS A 226 -9.06 -1.13 -13.15
N TRP A 227 -8.20 -0.14 -13.41
CA TRP A 227 -8.04 1.04 -12.56
C TRP A 227 -9.31 1.87 -12.47
N LYS A 228 -9.92 2.22 -13.63
CA LYS A 228 -11.19 2.96 -13.64
C LYS A 228 -12.26 2.25 -12.82
N LYS A 229 -12.38 0.93 -12.96
CA LYS A 229 -13.32 0.12 -12.18
C LYS A 229 -12.99 0.11 -10.69
N ALA A 230 -11.75 -0.23 -10.33
CA ALA A 230 -11.34 -0.34 -8.92
C ALA A 230 -11.49 0.99 -8.17
N VAL A 231 -11.11 2.12 -8.78
CA VAL A 231 -11.25 3.44 -8.17
C VAL A 231 -12.72 3.86 -8.07
N LYS A 232 -13.55 3.54 -9.06
CA LYS A 232 -15.00 3.79 -8.97
C LYS A 232 -15.64 2.98 -7.84
N ASP A 233 -15.36 1.69 -7.78
CA ASP A 233 -15.96 0.78 -6.81
C ASP A 233 -15.46 1.05 -5.37
N ASN A 234 -14.17 1.36 -5.20
CA ASN A 234 -13.54 1.43 -3.87
C ASN A 234 -13.33 2.86 -3.34
N CYS A 235 -13.25 3.86 -4.24
CA CYS A 235 -13.05 5.27 -3.87
C CYS A 235 -14.24 6.16 -4.20
N GLY A 236 -15.21 5.68 -4.99
CA GLY A 236 -16.35 6.47 -5.45
C GLY A 236 -15.97 7.58 -6.46
N LEU A 237 -14.84 7.43 -7.15
CA LEU A 237 -14.31 8.40 -8.12
C LEU A 237 -14.19 7.82 -9.52
N GLU A 238 -14.32 8.65 -10.54
CA GLU A 238 -14.10 8.26 -11.93
C GLU A 238 -12.79 8.86 -12.44
N LEU A 239 -11.81 8.00 -12.79
CA LEU A 239 -10.52 8.46 -13.32
C LEU A 239 -10.61 8.87 -14.80
N ASN A 240 -10.09 10.04 -15.12
CA ASN A 240 -9.96 10.58 -16.46
C ASN A 240 -8.59 10.26 -17.10
N ILE A 241 -8.32 8.96 -17.26
CA ILE A 241 -7.10 8.42 -17.88
C ILE A 241 -7.35 7.80 -19.24
#